data_AF-A0A7C6H6A1-F1
#
_entry.id   AF-A0A7C6H6A1-F1
#
_cell.length_a   1.000
_cell.length_b   1.000
_cell.length_c   1.000
_cell.angle_alpha   90.00
_cell.angle_beta   90.00
_cell.angle_gamma   90.00
#
_symmetry.space_group_name_H-M   'P 1'
#
loop_
_entity.id
_entity.type
_entity.pdbx_description
1 polymer ?
#
loop_
_entity_poly.entity_id
_entity_poly.type
_entity_poly.pdbx_seq_one_letter_code
_entity_poly.pdbx_strand_id
1 'polypeptide(L)'
;MGYGGENAFKYLIGEMVTNIYEHSLFNNALVMAQKYPTTGFVDICFCDDGISIPGSFERSGMFFEDDLEAIGAANNGTSSKMNHERGWGMGSSARICLEGLGGSMLIASRNGTIEFHHGDPKGYISTDR
;
A
#
# COMPACT_ATOMS: atom_id res chain seq x y z
N MET A 1 25.99 13.65 4.17
CA MET A 1 25.17 12.83 3.25
C MET A 1 24.13 12.12 4.11
N GLY A 2 22.85 12.48 4.03
CA GLY A 2 21.84 11.92 4.96
C GLY A 2 20.39 12.31 4.65
N TYR A 3 20.19 13.40 3.91
CA TYR A 3 18.84 13.94 3.66
C TYR A 3 17.98 13.13 2.68
N GLY A 4 18.59 12.36 1.76
CA GLY A 4 17.86 11.63 0.72
C GLY A 4 17.02 10.47 1.29
N GLY A 5 17.62 9.61 2.11
CA GLY A 5 16.94 8.46 2.70
C GLY A 5 15.86 8.86 3.71
N GLU A 6 16.12 9.89 4.51
CA GLU A 6 15.14 10.42 5.46
C GLU A 6 13.89 10.98 4.76
N ASN A 7 14.08 11.73 3.67
CA ASN A 7 12.97 12.28 2.89
C ASN A 7 12.16 11.18 2.19
N ALA A 8 12.84 10.18 1.62
CA ALA A 8 12.20 9.03 0.99
C ALA A 8 11.35 8.23 1.99
N PHE A 9 11.88 8.01 3.18
CA PHE A 9 11.16 7.35 4.27
C PHE A 9 9.95 8.17 4.71
N LYS A 10 10.11 9.47 4.99
CA LYS A 10 9.00 10.36 5.37
C LYS A 10 7.90 10.42 4.31
N TYR A 11 8.27 10.45 3.04
CA TYR A 11 7.33 10.40 1.92
C TYR A 11 6.51 9.10 1.96
N LEU A 12 7.16 7.94 2.06
CA LEU A 12 6.47 6.65 2.13
C LEU A 12 5.48 6.59 3.29
N ILE A 13 5.91 6.99 4.50
CA ILE A 13 5.03 7.02 5.67
C ILE A 13 3.85 7.97 5.43
N GLY A 14 4.11 9.16 4.90
CA GLY A 14 3.10 10.17 4.59
C GLY A 14 2.04 9.67 3.61
N GLU A 15 2.45 9.00 2.54
CA GLU A 15 1.54 8.42 1.55
C GLU A 15 0.68 7.29 2.15
N MET A 16 1.25 6.40 2.98
CA MET A 16 0.47 5.33 3.63
C MET A 16 -0.58 5.89 4.59
N VAL A 17 -0.20 6.89 5.40
CA VAL A 17 -1.13 7.57 6.31
C VAL A 17 -2.21 8.32 5.51
N THR A 18 -1.83 9.02 4.44
CA THR A 18 -2.77 9.76 3.59
C THR A 18 -3.79 8.82 2.95
N ASN A 19 -3.36 7.65 2.47
CA ASN A 19 -4.26 6.64 1.92
C ASN A 19 -5.33 6.21 2.93
N ILE A 20 -4.95 5.98 4.19
CA ILE A 20 -5.91 5.64 5.25
C ILE A 20 -6.93 6.78 5.45
N TYR A 21 -6.45 8.02 5.64
CA TYR A 21 -7.32 9.17 5.89
C TYR A 21 -8.24 9.53 4.74
N GLU A 22 -7.78 9.43 3.50
CA GLU A 22 -8.55 9.89 2.33
C GLU A 22 -9.46 8.80 1.76
N HIS A 23 -9.07 7.52 1.84
CA HIS A 23 -9.72 6.47 1.07
C HIS A 23 -10.41 5.40 1.89
N SER A 24 -10.04 5.20 3.16
CA SER A 24 -10.46 3.99 3.88
C SER A 24 -11.78 4.15 4.64
N LEU A 25 -12.20 5.37 4.99
CA LEU A 25 -13.38 5.60 5.86
C LEU A 25 -13.33 4.76 7.16
N PHE A 26 -12.12 4.56 7.69
CA PHE A 26 -11.90 3.79 8.92
C PHE A 26 -12.58 4.42 10.15
N ASN A 27 -12.86 3.57 11.14
CA ASN A 27 -13.15 4.00 12.50
C ASN A 27 -11.89 3.90 13.37
N ASN A 28 -11.07 2.86 13.14
CA ASN A 28 -9.83 2.59 13.84
C ASN A 28 -8.69 2.37 12.84
N ALA A 29 -7.53 2.96 13.13
CA ALA A 29 -6.30 2.73 12.39
C ALA A 29 -5.13 2.55 13.35
N LEU A 30 -4.20 1.68 12.99
CA LEU A 30 -3.00 1.34 13.76
C LEU A 30 -1.77 1.51 12.87
N VAL A 31 -0.71 2.07 13.47
CA VAL A 31 0.64 2.01 12.92
C VAL A 31 1.52 1.28 13.93
N MET A 32 2.19 0.22 13.48
CA MET A 32 3.16 -0.53 14.27
C MET A 32 4.52 -0.47 13.59
N ALA A 33 5.58 -0.29 14.36
CA ALA A 33 6.95 -0.42 13.87
C ALA A 33 7.76 -1.31 14.81
N GLN A 34 8.49 -2.28 14.23
CA GLN A 34 9.34 -3.19 14.96
C GLN A 34 10.71 -3.29 14.31
N LYS A 35 11.76 -3.10 15.10
CA LYS A 35 13.16 -3.30 14.67
C LYS A 35 13.62 -4.69 15.06
N TYR A 36 14.30 -5.38 14.15
CA TYR A 36 14.94 -6.67 14.38
C TYR A 36 16.46 -6.51 14.29
N PRO A 37 17.17 -6.30 15.41
CA PRO A 37 18.61 -6.01 15.38
C PRO A 37 19.46 -7.14 14.81
N THR A 38 19.05 -8.39 15.03
CA THR A 38 19.80 -9.58 14.61
C THR A 38 19.75 -9.81 13.10
N THR A 39 18.61 -9.56 12.47
CA THR A 39 18.40 -9.73 11.02
C THR A 39 18.60 -8.43 10.25
N GLY A 40 18.69 -7.29 10.93
CA GLY A 40 19.07 -6.01 10.34
C GLY A 40 17.95 -5.28 9.60
N PHE A 41 16.67 -5.61 9.85
CA PHE A 41 15.54 -4.92 9.20
C PHE A 41 14.57 -4.28 10.21
N VAL A 42 13.70 -3.42 9.68
CA VAL A 42 12.59 -2.79 10.40
C VAL A 42 11.32 -3.11 9.62
N ASP A 43 10.31 -3.63 10.32
CA ASP A 43 8.96 -3.74 9.79
C ASP A 43 8.14 -2.54 10.23
N ILE A 44 7.36 -2.00 9.30
CA ILE A 44 6.37 -0.98 9.58
C ILE A 44 5.06 -1.43 8.95
N CYS A 45 4.03 -1.56 9.77
CA CYS A 45 2.70 -1.98 9.35
C CYS A 45 1.71 -0.83 9.54
N PHE A 46 0.91 -0.60 8.51
CA PHE A 46 -0.23 0.30 8.50
C PHE A 46 -1.47 -0.56 8.32
N CYS A 47 -2.43 -0.44 9.23
CA CYS A 47 -3.65 -1.21 9.19
C CYS A 47 -4.83 -0.33 9.60
N ASP A 48 -5.96 -0.53 8.95
CA ASP A 48 -7.22 0.16 9.24
C ASP A 48 -8.40 -0.80 9.09
N ASP A 49 -9.52 -0.48 9.72
CA ASP A 49 -10.77 -1.25 9.68
C ASP A 49 -11.79 -0.71 8.66
N GLY A 50 -11.31 0.02 7.66
CA GLY A 50 -12.10 0.70 6.66
C GLY A 50 -12.67 -0.18 5.55
N ILE A 51 -13.14 0.47 4.50
CA ILE A 51 -13.88 -0.13 3.37
C ILE A 51 -13.04 -1.00 2.43
N SER A 52 -11.72 -1.08 2.65
CA SER A 52 -10.70 -1.69 1.79
C SER A 52 -10.42 -0.94 0.47
N ILE A 53 -9.31 -1.30 -0.19
CA ILE A 53 -8.94 -0.78 -1.51
C ILE A 53 -10.02 -1.14 -2.56
N PRO A 54 -10.42 -2.42 -2.73
CA PRO A 54 -11.56 -2.78 -3.57
C PRO A 54 -12.83 -1.98 -3.27
N GLY A 55 -13.18 -1.81 -1.99
CA GLY A 55 -14.40 -1.08 -1.62
C GLY A 55 -14.34 0.42 -1.91
N SER A 56 -13.16 1.03 -1.81
CA SER A 56 -12.97 2.42 -2.23
C SER A 56 -13.24 2.59 -3.73
N PHE A 57 -12.79 1.65 -4.56
CA PHE A 57 -13.08 1.66 -5.99
C PHE A 57 -14.56 1.41 -6.32
N GLU A 58 -15.19 0.42 -5.67
CA GLU A 58 -16.62 0.14 -5.86
C GLU A 58 -17.48 1.38 -5.58
N ARG A 59 -17.16 2.14 -4.53
CA ARG A 59 -17.85 3.40 -4.21
C ARG A 59 -17.69 4.48 -5.28
N SER A 60 -16.60 4.44 -6.04
CA SER A 60 -16.37 5.32 -7.19
C SER A 60 -16.93 4.77 -8.52
N GLY A 61 -17.61 3.62 -8.49
CA GLY A 61 -18.19 2.97 -9.67
C GLY A 61 -17.18 2.18 -10.50
N MET A 62 -16.00 1.88 -9.96
CA MET A 62 -14.99 1.03 -10.59
C MET A 62 -15.05 -0.37 -9.98
N PHE A 63 -15.15 -1.38 -10.84
CA PHE A 63 -15.27 -2.78 -10.45
C PHE A 63 -14.16 -3.58 -11.14
N PHE A 64 -13.57 -4.49 -10.38
CA PHE A 64 -12.50 -5.37 -10.82
C PHE A 64 -12.95 -6.82 -10.69
N GLU A 65 -12.29 -7.74 -11.40
CA GLU A 65 -12.63 -9.16 -11.40
C GLU A 65 -12.38 -9.78 -10.01
N ASP A 66 -11.30 -9.37 -9.35
CA ASP A 66 -10.95 -9.81 -8.00
C ASP A 66 -10.22 -8.71 -7.19
N ASP A 67 -10.00 -9.01 -5.90
CA ASP A 67 -9.33 -8.10 -4.98
C ASP A 67 -7.85 -7.88 -5.35
N LEU A 68 -7.19 -8.84 -6.03
CA LEU A 68 -5.80 -8.68 -6.49
C LEU A 68 -5.71 -7.63 -7.60
N GLU A 69 -6.63 -7.68 -8.57
CA GLU A 69 -6.69 -6.73 -9.66
C GLU A 69 -6.92 -5.31 -9.12
N ALA A 70 -7.81 -5.14 -8.15
CA ALA A 70 -8.01 -3.87 -7.46
C ALA A 70 -6.73 -3.38 -6.76
N ILE A 71 -6.05 -4.23 -5.98
CA ILE A 71 -4.78 -3.85 -5.30
C ILE A 71 -3.72 -3.48 -6.35
N GLY A 72 -3.58 -4.26 -7.42
CA GLY A 72 -2.66 -4.00 -8.52
C GLY A 72 -2.98 -2.70 -9.25
N ALA A 73 -4.25 -2.41 -9.53
CA ALA A 73 -4.70 -1.17 -10.15
C ALA A 73 -4.36 0.05 -9.29
N ALA A 74 -4.60 -0.03 -7.98
CA ALA A 74 -4.25 1.04 -7.04
C ALA A 74 -2.73 1.29 -7.01
N ASN A 75 -1.92 0.23 -7.00
CA ASN A 75 -0.46 0.35 -7.08
C ASN A 75 -0.01 0.93 -8.44
N ASN A 76 -0.71 0.64 -9.53
CA ASN A 76 -0.43 1.17 -10.86
C ASN A 76 -0.96 2.59 -11.11
N GLY A 77 -1.56 3.22 -10.11
CA GLY A 77 -1.94 4.62 -10.12
C GLY A 77 -3.40 4.92 -10.43
N THR A 78 -4.26 3.90 -10.47
CA THR A 78 -5.71 4.09 -10.52
C THR A 78 -6.17 4.65 -9.17
N SER A 79 -6.97 5.72 -9.19
CA SER A 79 -7.47 6.39 -7.99
C SER A 79 -8.99 6.50 -8.01
N SER A 80 -9.63 6.36 -6.84
CA SER A 80 -11.07 6.57 -6.64
C SER A 80 -11.46 8.06 -6.53
N LYS A 81 -10.51 8.99 -6.71
CA LYS A 81 -10.77 10.44 -6.73
C LYS A 81 -11.56 10.82 -7.99
N MET A 82 -12.59 11.68 -7.84
CA MET A 82 -13.43 12.12 -8.96
C MET A 82 -12.71 13.04 -9.95
N ASN A 83 -11.61 13.66 -9.53
CA ASN A 83 -10.71 14.36 -10.43
C ASN A 83 -9.82 13.29 -11.08
N HIS A 84 -9.84 13.18 -12.41
CA HIS A 84 -9.09 12.20 -13.23
C HIS A 84 -7.55 12.27 -13.10
N GLU A 85 -7.01 12.78 -12.00
CA GLU A 85 -5.59 12.75 -11.70
C GLU A 85 -5.17 11.33 -11.31
N ARG A 86 -4.10 10.82 -11.93
CA ARG A 86 -3.51 9.53 -11.57
C ARG A 86 -2.98 9.59 -10.13
N GLY A 87 -3.35 8.60 -9.33
CA GLY A 87 -2.92 8.46 -7.94
C GLY A 87 -1.55 7.78 -7.83
N TRP A 88 -0.46 8.51 -8.04
CA TRP A 88 0.90 7.93 -8.05
C TRP A 88 1.45 7.56 -6.67
N GLY A 89 0.73 7.89 -5.58
CA GLY A 89 1.22 7.78 -4.20
C GLY A 89 1.69 6.38 -3.81
N MET A 90 0.83 5.39 -4.01
CA MET A 90 1.11 4.01 -3.63
C MET A 90 2.18 3.36 -4.50
N GLY A 91 2.09 3.48 -5.83
CA GLY A 91 3.10 2.94 -6.74
C GLY A 91 4.48 3.59 -6.56
N SER A 92 4.53 4.90 -6.31
CA SER A 92 5.78 5.60 -6.01
C SER A 92 6.36 5.15 -4.67
N SER A 93 5.52 4.92 -3.67
CA SER A 93 5.93 4.38 -2.36
C SER A 93 6.50 2.97 -2.48
N ALA A 94 5.85 2.08 -3.25
CA ALA A 94 6.36 0.75 -3.54
C ALA A 94 7.74 0.84 -4.22
N ARG A 95 7.89 1.68 -5.24
CA ARG A 95 9.18 1.86 -5.92
C ARG A 95 10.27 2.41 -5.00
N ILE A 96 9.95 3.38 -4.14
CA ILE A 96 10.90 3.92 -3.15
C ILE A 96 11.34 2.81 -2.17
N CYS A 97 10.38 2.00 -1.70
CA CYS A 97 10.67 0.89 -0.80
C CYS A 97 11.63 -0.13 -1.45
N LEU A 98 11.28 -0.58 -2.65
CA LEU A 98 12.03 -1.62 -3.37
C LEU A 98 13.37 -1.09 -3.86
N GLU A 99 13.37 -0.07 -4.73
CA GLU A 99 14.56 0.40 -5.44
C GLU A 99 15.41 1.38 -4.62
N GLY A 100 14.76 2.17 -3.76
CA GLY A 100 15.43 3.21 -2.98
C GLY A 100 15.99 2.70 -1.65
N LEU A 101 15.23 1.83 -0.97
CA LEU A 101 15.57 1.32 0.36
C LEU A 101 16.02 -0.15 0.35
N GLY A 102 15.87 -0.86 -0.78
CA GLY A 102 16.20 -2.29 -0.87
C GLY A 102 15.28 -3.18 -0.02
N GLY A 103 14.07 -2.70 0.28
CA GLY A 103 13.08 -3.41 1.09
C GLY A 103 12.10 -4.24 0.27
N SER A 104 11.05 -4.70 0.92
CA SER A 104 9.87 -5.33 0.33
C SER A 104 8.61 -4.65 0.87
N MET A 105 7.49 -4.78 0.14
CA MET A 105 6.21 -4.22 0.54
C MET A 105 5.12 -5.28 0.38
N LEU A 106 4.29 -5.46 1.40
CA LEU A 106 3.11 -6.33 1.33
C LEU A 106 1.86 -5.47 1.47
N ILE A 107 0.91 -5.64 0.55
CA ILE A 107 -0.39 -4.98 0.58
C ILE A 107 -1.46 -6.05 0.67
N ALA A 108 -2.25 -6.03 1.74
CA ALA A 108 -3.39 -6.91 1.93
C ALA A 108 -4.67 -6.07 2.01
N SER A 109 -5.71 -6.48 1.30
CA SER A 109 -7.02 -5.81 1.31
C SER A 109 -8.12 -6.81 0.95
N ARG A 110 -9.11 -6.98 1.84
CA ARG A 110 -10.10 -8.07 1.77
C ARG A 110 -9.41 -9.42 1.56
N ASN A 111 -9.73 -10.15 0.49
CA ASN A 111 -9.20 -11.48 0.23
C ASN A 111 -7.93 -11.44 -0.64
N GLY A 112 -7.53 -10.25 -1.12
CA GLY A 112 -6.33 -10.07 -1.95
C GLY A 112 -5.10 -9.73 -1.11
N THR A 113 -3.96 -10.30 -1.47
CA THR A 113 -2.64 -9.90 -0.95
C THR A 113 -1.60 -9.89 -2.07
N ILE A 114 -0.88 -8.78 -2.24
CA ILE A 114 0.26 -8.69 -3.15
C ILE A 114 1.51 -8.37 -2.35
N GLU A 115 2.55 -9.16 -2.59
CA GLU A 115 3.88 -8.93 -2.06
C GLU A 115 4.82 -8.47 -3.18
N PHE A 116 5.48 -7.35 -2.97
CA PHE A 116 6.43 -6.74 -3.88
C PHE A 116 7.85 -6.99 -3.37
N HIS A 117 8.71 -7.53 -4.24
CA HIS A 117 10.14 -7.76 -4.01
C HIS A 117 10.95 -7.23 -5.19
N HIS A 118 12.27 -7.13 -5.03
CA HIS A 118 13.17 -6.96 -6.15
C HIS A 118 13.03 -8.11 -7.16
N GLY A 119 12.68 -7.79 -8.41
CA GLY A 119 12.53 -8.75 -9.50
C GLY A 119 11.12 -8.73 -10.08
N ASP A 120 10.11 -9.17 -9.31
CA ASP A 120 8.71 -9.24 -9.74
C ASP A 120 7.73 -9.27 -8.55
N PRO A 121 6.52 -8.70 -8.67
CA PRO A 121 5.45 -8.85 -7.68
C PRO A 121 4.85 -10.25 -7.68
N LYS A 122 4.42 -10.74 -6.50
CA LYS A 122 3.69 -12.00 -6.33
C LYS A 122 2.33 -11.75 -5.68
N GLY A 123 1.26 -12.22 -6.31
CA GLY A 123 -0.12 -12.08 -5.84
C GLY A 123 -0.70 -13.39 -5.28
N TYR A 124 -1.52 -13.28 -4.24
CA TYR A 124 -2.18 -14.38 -3.55
C TYR A 124 -3.64 -14.02 -3.20
N ILE A 125 -4.58 -14.96 -3.40
CA ILE A 125 -5.98 -14.82 -2.97
C ILE A 125 -6.23 -15.77 -1.80
N SER A 126 -6.79 -15.26 -0.71
CA SER A 126 -7.28 -16.09 0.40
C SER A 126 -8.49 -16.91 -0.08
N THR A 127 -8.39 -18.23 0.05
CA THR A 127 -9.49 -19.16 -0.26
C THR A 127 -10.35 -19.48 0.96
N ASP A 128 -9.90 -19.07 2.14
CA ASP A 128 -10.57 -19.38 3.41
C ASP A 128 -11.69 -18.35 3.62
N ARG A 129 -12.95 -18.84 3.57
CA ARG A 129 -14.18 -18.08 3.82
C ARG A 129 -14.83 -18.54 5.12
#